data_AF-A0A960QW68-F1
#
_entry.id   AF-A0A960QW68-F1
#
_cell.length_a   1.000
_cell.length_b   1.000
_cell.length_c   1.000
_cell.angle_alpha   90.00
_cell.angle_beta   90.00
_cell.angle_gamma   90.00
#
_symmetry.space_group_name_H-M   'P 1'
#
loop_
_entity.id
_entity.type
_entity.pdbx_description
1 polymer ?
#
loop_
_entity_poly.entity_id
_entity_poly.type
_entity_poly.pdbx_seq_one_letter_code
_entity_poly.pdbx_strand_id
1 'polypeptide(L)'
;MIFTDDDLEKLERLKKPGRRRKGGWFRRSMGMLWDGLCWFTGAAIERIPGGERGKRALLWAVILHVIVLIVLAFIVALPGESDPPEIIAEVVTVPPSVDLEMTRLSAVKQLGQARPDASAAAASVIRAETAAVMAAPEVTTDGIAPVGLGLGEVGLGFGMGSGAGGGGMTVGKIPATMRGRCIPGERARLLHENGGTPEVETAVVKSLVWLKDRQNVQLGYWGNEYRAAMTGLALLCYLGHCETTKSPTYGETVAKGLLHLIETAKRNQGRIGNIGNQHWAYEHAIATYALGEALVMSRAEGAEIPDLEEVHKQAIQVIIRGQNPDGGWVYGYTGKGSGDLSVTGWQVQALKAAAHARVEVPGLDAAMKKTRALIAGRQGPLGGFGYRRTEDKPSLTGVGILGLQMLGDPGKGESQRGFDYFFKGGPFSYNTESCDLYAWYYMTQAAFNQGDKPWETWNAAFREEILLGQDRDGSWAPEGSGKSEQARGDSEIYRSCLSTLMLEVYYRYLPATGRIN
;
A
#
# COMPACT_ATOMS: atom_id res chain seq x y z
N MET A 1 17.80 4.30 44.10
CA MET A 1 17.17 3.02 44.49
C MET A 1 18.29 1.99 44.57
N ILE A 2 18.35 1.25 45.68
CA ILE A 2 19.30 0.16 45.88
C ILE A 2 18.45 -1.12 45.81
N PHE A 3 18.76 -2.02 44.88
CA PHE A 3 18.10 -3.33 44.79
C PHE A 3 18.70 -4.26 45.85
N THR A 4 17.88 -5.19 46.35
CA THR A 4 18.26 -6.15 47.39
C THR A 4 18.61 -7.51 46.79
N ASP A 5 19.36 -8.35 47.51
CA ASP A 5 19.86 -9.63 46.97
C ASP A 5 18.75 -10.60 46.48
N ASP A 6 17.53 -10.50 47.04
CA ASP A 6 16.32 -11.19 46.58
C ASP A 6 15.95 -10.90 45.09
N ASP A 7 16.34 -9.73 44.57
CA ASP A 7 16.08 -9.34 43.17
C ASP A 7 17.06 -10.03 42.20
N LEU A 8 18.26 -10.39 42.68
CA LEU A 8 19.27 -11.10 41.89
C LEU A 8 18.95 -12.60 41.78
N GLU A 9 18.46 -13.23 42.86
CA GLU A 9 18.15 -14.67 42.86
C GLU A 9 16.99 -15.03 41.90
N LYS A 10 16.04 -14.10 41.68
CA LYS A 10 14.98 -14.25 40.67
C LYS A 10 15.49 -14.22 39.23
N LEU A 11 16.58 -13.52 38.95
CA LEU A 11 17.15 -13.42 37.60
C LEU A 11 17.89 -14.69 37.16
N GLU A 12 18.47 -15.46 38.10
CA GLU A 12 19.17 -16.71 37.76
C GLU A 12 18.24 -17.85 37.33
N ARG A 13 17.01 -17.90 37.87
CA ARG A 13 16.05 -18.99 37.58
C ARG A 13 15.48 -19.00 36.15
N LEU A 14 15.75 -17.99 35.33
CA LEU A 14 15.26 -17.90 33.95
C LEU A 14 16.17 -18.53 32.88
N LYS A 15 17.32 -19.13 33.24
CA LYS A 15 18.22 -19.79 32.28
C LYS A 15 17.97 -21.30 32.18
N LYS A 16 17.10 -21.72 31.25
CA LYS A 16 17.15 -23.07 30.62
C LYS A 16 17.24 -22.97 29.08
N PRO A 17 17.91 -23.92 28.41
CA PRO A 17 18.43 -23.68 27.06
C PRO A 17 17.45 -24.01 25.92
N GLY A 18 17.14 -23.01 25.10
CA GLY A 18 16.37 -23.14 23.85
C GLY A 18 17.16 -22.70 22.61
N ARG A 19 17.06 -23.50 21.54
CA ARG A 19 17.78 -23.45 20.24
C ARG A 19 18.30 -22.09 19.72
N ARG A 20 19.54 -22.10 19.23
CA ARG A 20 20.29 -20.99 18.59
C ARG A 20 19.59 -20.44 17.32
N ARG A 21 19.39 -19.12 17.20
CA ARG A 21 19.23 -18.39 15.91
C ARG A 21 20.57 -17.78 15.47
N LYS A 22 20.88 -17.84 14.17
CA LYS A 22 22.04 -17.16 13.57
C LYS A 22 21.75 -15.66 13.49
N GLY A 23 22.67 -14.83 14.01
CA GLY A 23 22.55 -13.36 14.02
C GLY A 23 23.50 -12.69 15.01
N GLY A 24 23.82 -13.37 16.12
CA GLY A 24 24.72 -12.85 17.15
C GLY A 24 26.22 -12.81 16.80
N TRP A 25 26.66 -13.20 15.60
CA TRP A 25 28.10 -13.24 15.27
C TRP A 25 28.68 -11.84 15.13
N PHE A 26 28.14 -10.99 14.24
CA PHE A 26 28.66 -9.64 13.99
C PHE A 26 28.64 -8.76 15.25
N ARG A 27 27.54 -8.81 16.03
CA ARG A 27 27.39 -8.05 17.28
C ARG A 27 28.31 -8.55 18.40
N ARG A 28 28.64 -9.84 18.44
CA ARG A 28 29.67 -10.39 19.36
C ARG A 28 31.09 -10.06 18.92
N SER A 29 31.40 -10.11 17.62
CA SER A 29 32.73 -9.77 17.12
C SER A 29 33.08 -8.31 17.39
N MET A 30 32.13 -7.39 17.20
CA MET A 30 32.33 -5.98 17.54
C MET A 30 32.40 -5.74 19.06
N GLY A 31 31.54 -6.40 19.86
CA GLY A 31 31.63 -6.35 21.32
C GLY A 31 32.97 -6.84 21.85
N MET A 32 33.45 -8.00 21.39
CA MET A 32 34.76 -8.54 21.78
C MET A 32 35.94 -7.68 21.33
N LEU A 33 35.83 -6.97 20.20
CA LEU A 33 36.85 -6.00 19.77
C LEU A 33 36.85 -4.76 20.67
N TRP A 34 35.67 -4.24 21.03
CA TRP A 34 35.54 -3.09 21.92
C TRP A 34 35.98 -3.40 23.35
N ASP A 35 35.47 -4.49 23.93
CA ASP A 35 35.85 -4.98 25.26
C ASP A 35 37.34 -5.32 25.30
N GLY A 36 37.89 -5.91 24.22
CA GLY A 36 39.32 -6.18 24.07
C GLY A 36 40.18 -4.91 24.05
N LEU A 37 39.71 -3.84 23.37
CA LEU A 37 40.41 -2.54 23.30
C LEU A 37 40.34 -1.81 24.66
N CYS A 38 39.18 -1.83 25.33
CA CYS A 38 39.02 -1.30 26.68
C CYS A 38 39.85 -2.08 27.72
N TRP A 39 39.96 -3.40 27.59
CA TRP A 39 40.79 -4.21 28.49
C TRP A 39 42.29 -3.97 28.26
N PHE A 40 42.74 -3.88 27.01
CA PHE A 40 44.14 -3.53 26.67
C PHE A 40 44.54 -2.13 27.15
N THR A 41 43.64 -1.15 27.08
CA THR A 41 43.92 0.22 27.54
C THR A 41 43.85 0.36 29.06
N GLY A 42 42.84 -0.23 29.71
CA GLY A 42 42.71 -0.20 31.17
C GLY A 42 43.83 -0.96 31.90
N ALA A 43 44.10 -2.21 31.52
CA ALA A 43 45.08 -3.05 32.21
C ALA A 43 46.55 -2.64 31.97
N ALA A 44 46.83 -1.87 30.91
CA ALA A 44 48.17 -1.37 30.62
C ALA A 44 48.55 -0.17 31.49
N ILE A 45 47.62 0.71 31.84
CA ILE A 45 47.90 1.96 32.58
C ILE A 45 48.32 1.68 34.04
N GLU A 46 47.69 0.70 34.70
CA GLU A 46 48.01 0.34 36.09
C GLU A 46 49.35 -0.41 36.27
N ARG A 47 50.00 -0.85 35.18
CA ARG A 47 51.26 -1.64 35.23
C ARG A 47 52.48 -0.94 34.65
N ILE A 48 52.41 0.36 34.34
CA ILE A 48 53.55 1.11 33.81
C ILE A 48 54.59 1.35 34.93
N PRO A 49 55.82 0.81 34.84
CA PRO A 49 56.85 1.08 35.84
C PRO A 49 57.31 2.55 35.76
N GLY A 50 57.39 3.23 36.90
CA GLY A 50 57.90 4.59 36.98
C GLY A 50 59.34 4.69 36.44
N GLY A 51 59.58 5.64 35.54
CA GLY A 51 60.89 5.87 34.92
C GLY A 51 60.80 6.12 33.41
N GLU A 52 61.96 6.29 32.75
CA GLU A 52 62.01 6.59 31.31
C GLU A 52 61.32 5.53 30.43
N ARG A 53 61.43 4.25 30.78
CA ARG A 53 60.80 3.16 30.02
C ARG A 53 59.28 3.27 30.02
N GLY A 54 58.67 3.66 31.15
CA GLY A 54 57.23 3.92 31.23
C GLY A 54 56.79 5.11 30.38
N LYS A 55 57.56 6.21 30.40
CA LYS A 55 57.31 7.39 29.55
C LYS A 55 57.39 7.06 28.06
N ARG A 56 58.36 6.23 27.64
CA ARG A 56 58.46 5.75 26.24
C ARG A 56 57.29 4.85 25.84
N ALA A 57 56.84 3.95 26.72
CA ALA A 57 55.68 3.11 26.44
C ALA A 57 54.38 3.93 26.27
N LEU A 58 54.16 4.93 27.14
CA LEU A 58 53.03 5.85 27.03
C LEU A 58 53.08 6.66 25.73
N LEU A 59 54.25 7.16 25.34
CA LEU A 59 54.46 7.89 24.08
C LEU A 59 54.07 7.05 22.87
N TRP A 60 54.52 5.79 22.81
CA TRP A 60 54.15 4.87 21.71
C TRP A 60 52.66 4.52 21.71
N ALA A 61 52.02 4.36 22.87
CA ALA A 61 50.59 4.12 22.96
C ALA A 61 49.77 5.32 22.44
N VAL A 62 50.18 6.56 22.75
CA VAL A 62 49.54 7.78 22.22
C VAL A 62 49.75 7.89 20.71
N ILE A 63 50.96 7.65 20.21
CA ILE A 63 51.25 7.64 18.76
C ILE A 63 50.35 6.63 18.03
N LEU A 64 50.19 5.42 18.58
CA LEU A 64 49.33 4.39 17.99
C LEU A 64 47.85 4.84 17.92
N HIS A 65 47.32 5.45 18.98
CA HIS A 65 45.94 5.96 18.98
C HIS A 65 45.75 7.12 17.99
N VAL A 66 46.74 8.02 17.87
CA VAL A 66 46.71 9.10 16.87
C VAL A 66 46.73 8.53 15.44
N ILE A 67 47.54 7.50 15.17
CA ILE A 67 47.56 6.82 13.87
C ILE A 67 46.20 6.17 13.56
N VAL A 68 45.60 5.47 14.54
CA VAL A 68 44.26 4.85 14.36
C VAL A 68 43.19 5.91 14.08
N LEU A 69 43.22 7.05 14.78
CA LEU A 69 42.30 8.16 14.53
C LEU A 69 42.51 8.81 13.14
N ILE A 70 43.76 8.93 12.68
CA ILE A 70 44.06 9.42 11.33
C ILE A 70 43.55 8.44 10.26
N VAL A 71 43.73 7.13 10.45
CA VAL A 71 43.21 6.10 9.52
C VAL A 71 41.68 6.13 9.48
N LEU A 72 41.01 6.24 10.63
CA LEU A 72 39.55 6.38 10.68
C LEU A 72 39.07 7.69 10.04
N ALA A 73 39.78 8.80 10.24
CA ALA A 73 39.48 10.06 9.57
C ALA A 73 39.63 9.94 8.05
N PHE A 74 40.66 9.26 7.54
CA PHE A 74 40.81 8.96 6.11
C PHE A 74 39.67 8.08 5.57
N ILE A 75 39.23 7.05 6.31
CA ILE A 75 38.11 6.19 5.88
C ILE A 75 36.79 6.98 5.79
N VAL A 76 36.59 7.98 6.66
CA VAL A 76 35.39 8.84 6.65
C VAL A 76 35.51 10.01 5.65
N ALA A 77 36.71 10.49 5.36
CA ALA A 77 36.97 11.65 4.52
C ALA A 77 37.30 11.32 3.05
N LEU A 78 37.37 10.04 2.66
CA LEU A 78 37.37 9.64 1.26
C LEU A 78 35.97 9.85 0.67
N PRO A 79 35.76 10.81 -0.26
CA PRO A 79 34.50 10.87 -0.98
C PRO A 79 34.36 9.59 -1.80
N GLY A 80 33.20 8.93 -1.71
CA GLY A 80 32.87 7.86 -2.62
C GLY A 80 32.78 8.42 -4.03
N GLU A 81 33.70 8.01 -4.89
CA GLU A 81 33.68 8.33 -6.32
C GLU A 81 32.51 7.55 -6.94
N SER A 82 31.33 8.13 -6.85
CA SER A 82 30.16 7.63 -7.58
C SER A 82 30.32 8.06 -9.03
N ASP A 83 30.85 7.15 -9.86
CA ASP A 83 30.75 7.30 -11.31
C ASP A 83 29.29 7.63 -11.65
N PRO A 84 29.02 8.71 -12.41
CA PRO A 84 27.66 8.98 -12.87
C PRO A 84 27.20 7.77 -13.69
N PRO A 85 25.96 7.27 -13.51
CA PRO A 85 25.51 6.09 -14.20
C PRO A 85 25.59 6.32 -15.71
N GLU A 86 26.50 5.61 -16.37
CA GLU A 86 26.60 5.60 -17.82
C GLU A 86 25.29 5.01 -18.36
N ILE A 87 24.45 5.88 -18.91
CA ILE A 87 23.15 5.49 -19.46
C ILE A 87 23.42 4.74 -20.77
N ILE A 88 23.70 3.44 -20.64
CA ILE A 88 23.66 2.51 -21.76
C ILE A 88 22.19 2.40 -22.19
N ALA A 89 21.81 3.28 -23.12
CA ALA A 89 20.55 3.21 -23.82
C ALA A 89 20.57 1.97 -24.74
N GLU A 90 20.31 0.80 -24.17
CA GLU A 90 20.03 -0.40 -24.95
C GLU A 90 18.76 -0.15 -25.76
N VAL A 91 18.93 0.13 -27.06
CA VAL A 91 17.83 0.26 -28.02
C VAL A 91 17.28 -1.14 -28.28
N VAL A 92 16.50 -1.63 -27.33
CA VAL A 92 15.67 -2.82 -27.50
C VAL A 92 14.65 -2.49 -28.59
N THR A 93 14.89 -3.02 -29.78
CA THR A 93 13.96 -2.90 -30.90
C THR A 93 12.74 -3.77 -30.61
N VAL A 94 11.75 -3.16 -29.96
CA VAL A 94 10.47 -3.81 -29.64
C VAL A 94 9.81 -4.24 -30.96
N PRO A 95 9.57 -5.54 -31.19
CA PRO A 95 8.80 -5.98 -32.35
C PRO A 95 7.37 -5.42 -32.25
N PRO A 96 6.69 -5.15 -33.38
CA PRO A 96 5.37 -4.53 -33.36
C PRO A 96 4.40 -5.32 -32.47
N SER A 97 3.61 -4.58 -31.69
CA SER A 97 2.69 -5.11 -30.69
C SER A 97 1.76 -6.17 -31.28
N VAL A 98 1.77 -7.37 -30.71
CA VAL A 98 0.75 -8.37 -30.99
C VAL A 98 -0.53 -7.93 -30.31
N ASP A 99 -1.56 -7.64 -31.10
CA ASP A 99 -2.93 -7.46 -30.60
C ASP A 99 -3.37 -8.76 -29.92
N LEU A 100 -3.44 -8.74 -28.58
CA LEU A 100 -3.86 -9.88 -27.78
C LEU A 100 -5.40 -10.02 -27.84
N GLU A 101 -5.89 -10.66 -28.90
CA GLU A 101 -7.24 -11.24 -28.88
C GLU A 101 -7.33 -12.23 -27.70
N MET A 102 -8.11 -11.86 -26.67
CA MET A 102 -8.46 -12.75 -25.55
C MET A 102 -9.37 -13.88 -26.03
N THR A 103 -8.78 -14.84 -26.73
CA THR A 103 -9.45 -16.05 -27.18
C THR A 103 -9.85 -16.88 -25.96
N ARG A 104 -11.16 -17.06 -25.80
CA ARG A 104 -11.76 -17.77 -24.65
C ARG A 104 -11.20 -19.18 -24.50
N LEU A 105 -10.48 -19.44 -23.40
CA LEU A 105 -10.10 -20.80 -22.99
C LEU A 105 -11.30 -21.56 -22.40
N SER A 106 -12.27 -21.91 -23.26
CA SER A 106 -13.35 -22.83 -22.91
C SER A 106 -12.89 -24.29 -23.02
N ALA A 107 -12.05 -24.72 -22.07
CA ALA A 107 -11.61 -26.11 -21.96
C ALA A 107 -12.63 -26.98 -21.19
N VAL A 108 -13.84 -27.14 -21.72
CA VAL A 108 -14.78 -28.17 -21.25
C VAL A 108 -14.57 -29.45 -22.04
N LYS A 109 -14.12 -30.47 -21.33
CA LYS A 109 -13.84 -31.84 -21.74
C LYS A 109 -14.99 -32.51 -22.53
N GLN A 110 -14.78 -32.82 -23.81
CA GLN A 110 -15.43 -33.94 -24.51
C GLN A 110 -14.52 -34.50 -25.62
N LEU A 111 -14.62 -35.81 -25.88
CA LEU A 111 -13.81 -36.53 -26.88
C LEU A 111 -14.48 -36.51 -28.26
N GLY A 112 -13.69 -36.54 -29.34
CA GLY A 112 -14.11 -37.22 -30.58
C GLY A 112 -13.81 -36.53 -31.92
N GLN A 113 -12.76 -37.04 -32.60
CA GLN A 113 -12.63 -37.21 -34.05
C GLN A 113 -12.36 -36.02 -35.01
N ALA A 114 -11.20 -36.14 -35.68
CA ALA A 114 -10.87 -35.84 -37.09
C ALA A 114 -10.81 -34.39 -37.64
N ARG A 115 -9.61 -34.06 -38.16
CA ARG A 115 -9.29 -33.04 -39.20
C ARG A 115 -9.35 -33.70 -40.60
N PRO A 116 -9.21 -33.00 -41.77
CA PRO A 116 -8.46 -31.75 -42.03
C PRO A 116 -9.26 -30.72 -42.91
N ASP A 117 -8.74 -29.72 -43.64
CA ASP A 117 -7.37 -29.22 -43.96
C ASP A 117 -7.40 -27.68 -44.28
N ALA A 118 -6.35 -26.91 -43.92
CA ALA A 118 -5.31 -26.29 -44.79
C ALA A 118 -5.67 -25.06 -45.67
N SER A 119 -5.00 -23.93 -45.40
CA SER A 119 -4.26 -23.09 -46.38
C SER A 119 -3.59 -21.89 -45.66
N ALA A 120 -2.47 -21.38 -46.19
CA ALA A 120 -1.70 -20.28 -45.63
C ALA A 120 -1.48 -19.15 -46.66
N ALA A 121 -1.24 -17.92 -46.20
CA ALA A 121 -0.78 -16.82 -47.05
C ALA A 121 0.14 -15.84 -46.30
N ALA A 122 1.17 -15.36 -47.03
CA ALA A 122 2.38 -14.69 -46.56
C ALA A 122 2.22 -13.26 -46.00
N ALA A 123 3.31 -12.79 -45.38
CA ALA A 123 3.49 -11.44 -44.84
C ALA A 123 4.06 -10.43 -45.87
N SER A 124 4.01 -9.14 -45.53
CA SER A 124 4.77 -8.07 -46.22
C SER A 124 5.42 -7.12 -45.21
N VAL A 125 6.74 -6.94 -45.30
CA VAL A 125 7.53 -6.02 -44.47
C VAL A 125 7.77 -4.72 -45.24
N ILE A 126 7.61 -3.56 -44.57
CA ILE A 126 8.05 -2.26 -45.09
C ILE A 126 9.01 -1.62 -44.07
N ARG A 127 10.18 -1.19 -44.57
CA ARG A 127 11.21 -0.45 -43.82
C ARG A 127 11.25 0.99 -44.34
N ALA A 128 11.39 1.95 -43.44
CA ALA A 128 11.82 3.31 -43.78
C ALA A 128 12.73 3.84 -42.65
N GLU A 129 13.86 4.43 -43.05
CA GLU A 129 14.80 5.11 -42.16
C GLU A 129 14.55 6.61 -42.20
N THR A 130 14.81 7.31 -41.10
CA THR A 130 15.81 8.40 -41.04
C THR A 130 15.92 8.96 -39.62
N ALA A 131 17.14 9.37 -39.25
CA ALA A 131 17.42 9.99 -37.96
C ALA A 131 17.19 11.51 -38.01
N ALA A 132 16.76 12.09 -36.89
CA ALA A 132 16.81 13.52 -36.65
C ALA A 132 17.36 13.77 -35.24
N VAL A 133 18.51 14.45 -35.17
CA VAL A 133 19.08 14.96 -33.93
C VAL A 133 18.32 16.23 -33.55
N MET A 134 17.79 16.30 -32.33
CA MET A 134 17.16 17.51 -31.79
C MET A 134 17.76 17.82 -30.41
N ALA A 135 18.20 19.07 -30.23
CA ALA A 135 18.86 19.54 -29.02
C ALA A 135 17.88 19.70 -27.84
N ALA A 136 18.42 19.67 -26.62
CA ALA A 136 17.67 19.95 -25.41
C ALA A 136 17.23 21.42 -25.35
N PRO A 137 15.95 21.73 -25.04
CA PRO A 137 15.51 23.08 -24.73
C PRO A 137 15.73 23.41 -23.24
N GLU A 138 16.29 24.58 -22.95
CA GLU A 138 16.25 25.17 -21.61
C GLU A 138 14.81 25.50 -21.20
N VAL A 139 14.45 25.23 -19.94
CA VAL A 139 13.15 25.62 -19.39
C VAL A 139 13.27 27.01 -18.77
N THR A 140 12.74 28.01 -19.46
CA THR A 140 12.49 29.34 -18.88
C THR A 140 11.25 29.30 -17.99
N THR A 141 11.34 29.91 -16.82
CA THR A 141 10.25 30.00 -15.85
C THR A 141 9.39 31.22 -16.13
N ASP A 142 8.11 31.05 -16.42
CA ASP A 142 7.12 32.13 -16.34
C ASP A 142 5.67 31.63 -16.16
N GLY A 143 4.92 32.29 -15.26
CA GLY A 143 3.46 32.37 -15.33
C GLY A 143 2.60 31.22 -14.79
N ILE A 144 2.67 30.90 -13.49
CA ILE A 144 1.60 30.11 -12.82
C ILE A 144 0.40 31.04 -12.52
N ALA A 145 -0.78 30.70 -13.04
CA ALA A 145 -2.06 31.26 -12.60
C ALA A 145 -2.73 30.32 -11.57
N PRO A 146 -3.29 30.82 -10.46
CA PRO A 146 -3.80 29.97 -9.38
C PRO A 146 -5.15 29.34 -9.73
N VAL A 147 -5.24 28.01 -9.67
CA VAL A 147 -6.51 27.26 -9.75
C VAL A 147 -6.95 26.89 -8.34
N GLY A 148 -7.79 27.73 -7.73
CA GLY A 148 -8.43 27.42 -6.46
C GLY A 148 -9.66 26.53 -6.67
N LEU A 149 -9.72 25.38 -5.99
CA LEU A 149 -10.93 24.56 -5.90
C LEU A 149 -11.15 24.13 -4.45
N GLY A 150 -12.22 24.66 -3.86
CA GLY A 150 -12.61 24.42 -2.48
C GLY A 150 -13.50 23.19 -2.28
N LEU A 151 -13.62 22.81 -1.02
CA LEU A 151 -14.43 21.73 -0.48
C LEU A 151 -15.86 21.68 -1.04
N GLY A 152 -16.29 20.47 -1.46
CA GLY A 152 -17.68 20.05 -1.31
C GLY A 152 -18.64 20.34 -2.46
N GLU A 153 -18.39 19.80 -3.66
CA GLU A 153 -19.47 19.41 -4.57
C GLU A 153 -19.03 18.33 -5.56
N VAL A 154 -19.95 17.42 -5.93
CA VAL A 154 -19.78 16.54 -7.09
C VAL A 154 -20.07 17.35 -8.37
N GLY A 155 -19.17 18.27 -8.69
CA GLY A 155 -19.28 19.22 -9.80
C GLY A 155 -18.38 18.87 -10.99
N LEU A 156 -18.89 19.10 -12.20
CA LEU A 156 -18.18 18.87 -13.47
C LEU A 156 -17.13 19.95 -13.73
N GLY A 157 -15.90 19.56 -14.08
CA GLY A 157 -14.84 20.48 -14.50
C GLY A 157 -13.99 19.92 -15.64
N PHE A 158 -14.16 20.47 -16.85
CA PHE A 158 -13.27 20.20 -17.98
C PHE A 158 -11.97 21.00 -17.82
N GLY A 159 -10.82 20.33 -17.96
CA GLY A 159 -9.52 20.98 -18.07
C GLY A 159 -8.74 20.40 -19.24
N MET A 160 -8.75 21.08 -20.39
CA MET A 160 -7.82 20.78 -21.48
C MET A 160 -6.42 21.23 -21.08
N GLY A 161 -5.56 20.27 -20.71
CA GLY A 161 -4.12 20.46 -20.55
C GLY A 161 -3.38 19.66 -21.60
N SER A 162 -3.01 20.30 -22.71
CA SER A 162 -2.26 19.68 -23.80
C SER A 162 -0.76 19.61 -23.48
N GLY A 163 -0.36 18.55 -22.76
CA GLY A 163 1.04 18.18 -22.57
C GLY A 163 1.39 16.98 -23.46
N ALA A 164 2.10 17.21 -24.56
CA ALA A 164 2.58 16.15 -25.45
C ALA A 164 4.05 15.85 -25.16
N GLY A 165 4.36 14.62 -24.75
CA GLY A 165 5.75 14.18 -24.55
C GLY A 165 5.87 12.77 -23.96
N GLY A 166 6.37 11.82 -24.77
CA GLY A 166 6.88 10.51 -24.33
C GLY A 166 5.84 9.38 -24.13
N GLY A 167 5.84 8.39 -25.04
CA GLY A 167 5.34 7.02 -24.77
C GLY A 167 3.94 6.91 -24.17
N GLY A 168 2.99 7.70 -24.66
CA GLY A 168 1.78 8.05 -23.90
C GLY A 168 0.77 6.92 -23.64
N MET A 169 0.67 6.53 -22.37
CA MET A 169 -0.65 6.36 -21.74
C MET A 169 -1.48 7.64 -22.00
N THR A 170 -2.77 7.57 -22.31
CA THR A 170 -3.60 8.77 -22.57
C THR A 170 -4.04 9.45 -21.26
N VAL A 171 -3.06 9.87 -20.46
CA VAL A 171 -3.20 10.38 -19.08
C VAL A 171 -4.25 11.50 -18.94
N GLY A 172 -4.49 12.27 -20.00
CA GLY A 172 -5.55 13.30 -20.04
C GLY A 172 -6.98 12.78 -19.76
N LYS A 173 -7.25 11.48 -19.95
CA LYS A 173 -8.55 10.86 -19.64
C LYS A 173 -8.63 10.27 -18.22
N ILE A 174 -7.52 10.14 -17.49
CA ILE A 174 -7.54 9.71 -16.09
C ILE A 174 -8.13 10.86 -15.25
N PRO A 175 -9.10 10.59 -14.36
CA PRO A 175 -9.62 11.59 -13.43
C PRO A 175 -8.47 12.28 -12.68
N ALA A 176 -8.55 13.60 -12.49
CA ALA A 176 -7.49 14.37 -11.85
C ALA A 176 -7.07 13.78 -10.48
N THR A 177 -8.03 13.27 -9.72
CA THR A 177 -7.87 12.59 -8.43
C THR A 177 -7.01 11.31 -8.46
N MET A 178 -6.77 10.73 -9.62
CA MET A 178 -5.99 9.50 -9.84
C MET A 178 -4.82 9.71 -10.80
N ARG A 179 -4.65 10.93 -11.33
CA ARG A 179 -3.64 11.22 -12.35
C ARG A 179 -2.21 11.20 -11.80
N GLY A 180 -2.04 11.67 -10.56
CA GLY A 180 -0.72 11.90 -9.96
C GLY A 180 0.15 10.65 -9.91
N ARG A 181 -0.41 9.54 -9.42
CA ARG A 181 0.23 8.22 -9.36
C ARG A 181 0.69 7.62 -10.70
N CYS A 182 0.19 8.14 -11.84
CA CYS A 182 0.42 7.57 -13.17
C CYS A 182 1.58 8.20 -13.95
N ILE A 183 2.13 9.33 -13.47
CA ILE A 183 3.30 9.97 -14.07
C ILE A 183 4.43 9.87 -13.03
N PRO A 184 5.56 9.18 -13.31
CA PRO A 184 6.60 8.94 -12.30
C PRO A 184 7.13 10.21 -11.60
N GLY A 185 7.35 11.29 -12.35
CA GLY A 185 7.79 12.57 -11.78
C GLY A 185 6.74 13.24 -10.87
N GLU A 186 5.47 13.14 -11.23
CA GLU A 186 4.35 13.67 -10.43
C GLU A 186 4.11 12.80 -9.19
N ARG A 187 4.23 11.48 -9.31
CA ARG A 187 4.17 10.53 -8.19
C ARG A 187 5.26 10.83 -7.16
N ALA A 188 6.50 11.04 -7.62
CA ALA A 188 7.62 11.44 -6.78
C ALA A 188 7.42 12.82 -6.13
N ARG A 189 6.87 13.80 -6.87
CA ARG A 189 6.53 15.14 -6.36
C ARG A 189 5.49 15.06 -5.24
N LEU A 190 4.35 14.40 -5.49
CA LEU A 190 3.28 14.22 -4.51
C LEU A 190 3.73 13.43 -3.29
N LEU A 191 4.57 12.40 -3.48
CA LEU A 191 5.19 11.65 -2.40
C LEU A 191 5.99 12.57 -1.47
N HIS A 192 6.84 13.42 -2.03
CA HIS A 192 7.65 14.36 -1.25
C HIS A 192 6.79 15.43 -0.55
N GLU A 193 5.88 16.08 -1.27
CA GLU A 193 5.01 17.16 -0.75
C GLU A 193 4.08 16.70 0.38
N ASN A 194 3.64 15.45 0.34
CA ASN A 194 2.82 14.86 1.40
C ASN A 194 3.64 14.28 2.56
N GLY A 195 4.97 14.42 2.53
CA GLY A 195 5.87 14.00 3.62
C GLY A 195 6.22 12.50 3.60
N GLY A 196 6.22 11.87 2.43
CA GLY A 196 6.87 10.58 2.19
C GLY A 196 8.36 10.73 1.90
N THR A 197 9.07 9.61 1.74
CA THR A 197 10.52 9.57 1.46
C THR A 197 10.82 8.54 0.36
N PRO A 198 11.98 8.58 -0.32
CA PRO A 198 12.30 7.61 -1.39
C PRO A 198 12.23 6.13 -0.96
N GLU A 199 12.39 5.85 0.34
CA GLU A 199 12.22 4.53 0.95
C GLU A 199 10.77 4.03 0.86
N VAL A 200 9.77 4.94 0.89
CA VAL A 200 8.34 4.64 0.71
C VAL A 200 8.09 4.06 -0.69
N GLU A 201 8.57 4.74 -1.74
CA GLU A 201 8.45 4.26 -3.13
C GLU A 201 9.20 2.91 -3.30
N THR A 202 10.40 2.82 -2.75
CA THR A 202 11.21 1.59 -2.75
C THR A 202 10.48 0.42 -2.08
N ALA A 203 9.80 0.67 -0.96
CA ALA A 203 9.03 -0.33 -0.23
C ALA A 203 7.79 -0.78 -1.03
N VAL A 204 7.05 0.15 -1.63
CA VAL A 204 5.90 -0.17 -2.51
C VAL A 204 6.35 -1.04 -3.68
N VAL A 205 7.38 -0.62 -4.44
CA VAL A 205 7.85 -1.37 -5.61
C VAL A 205 8.30 -2.79 -5.25
N LYS A 206 9.03 -2.97 -4.14
CA LYS A 206 9.38 -4.31 -3.64
C LYS A 206 8.15 -5.16 -3.34
N SER A 207 7.10 -4.57 -2.76
CA SER A 207 5.85 -5.27 -2.49
C SER A 207 5.12 -5.69 -3.76
N LEU A 208 5.10 -4.85 -4.80
CA LEU A 208 4.46 -5.18 -6.08
C LEU A 208 5.17 -6.32 -6.81
N VAL A 209 6.52 -6.39 -6.72
CA VAL A 209 7.31 -7.54 -7.18
C VAL A 209 6.97 -8.78 -6.35
N TRP A 210 6.98 -8.68 -5.02
CA TRP A 210 6.67 -9.80 -4.14
C TRP A 210 5.26 -10.35 -4.36
N LEU A 211 4.26 -9.48 -4.52
CA LEU A 211 2.88 -9.86 -4.84
C LEU A 211 2.83 -10.62 -6.16
N LYS A 212 3.57 -10.19 -7.19
CA LYS A 212 3.59 -10.86 -8.49
C LYS A 212 4.08 -12.31 -8.36
N ASP A 213 5.13 -12.53 -7.57
CA ASP A 213 5.71 -13.85 -7.32
C ASP A 213 4.81 -14.75 -6.45
N ARG A 214 3.79 -14.20 -5.78
CA ARG A 214 2.79 -14.93 -4.98
C ARG A 214 1.42 -15.08 -5.63
N GLN A 215 1.23 -14.62 -6.87
CA GLN A 215 0.00 -14.88 -7.61
C GLN A 215 -0.10 -16.36 -8.00
N ASN A 216 -1.30 -16.94 -7.93
CA ASN A 216 -1.54 -18.27 -8.51
C ASN A 216 -1.38 -18.22 -10.04
N VAL A 217 -0.30 -18.81 -10.55
CA VAL A 217 0.10 -18.71 -11.98
C VAL A 217 -0.94 -19.24 -12.98
N GLN A 218 -1.84 -20.13 -12.55
CA GLN A 218 -2.88 -20.73 -13.40
C GLN A 218 -4.22 -19.98 -13.34
N LEU A 219 -4.63 -19.53 -12.15
CA LEU A 219 -5.98 -19.05 -11.87
C LEU A 219 -6.04 -17.59 -11.41
N GLY A 220 -4.91 -16.88 -11.37
CA GLY A 220 -4.82 -15.42 -11.22
C GLY A 220 -5.11 -14.85 -9.82
N TYR A 221 -5.49 -15.69 -8.86
CA TYR A 221 -5.83 -15.24 -7.52
C TYR A 221 -4.64 -15.17 -6.56
N TRP A 222 -4.81 -14.40 -5.49
CA TRP A 222 -3.98 -14.45 -4.29
C TRP A 222 -4.74 -15.07 -3.12
N GLY A 223 -3.99 -15.52 -2.10
CA GLY A 223 -4.56 -16.14 -0.89
C GLY A 223 -5.06 -17.58 -1.07
N ASN A 224 -5.48 -18.16 0.05
CA ASN A 224 -5.86 -19.54 0.24
C ASN A 224 -7.34 -19.65 0.65
N GLU A 225 -7.74 -18.89 1.67
CA GLU A 225 -9.05 -18.96 2.35
C GLU A 225 -10.03 -17.90 1.84
N TYR A 226 -9.58 -16.65 1.74
CA TYR A 226 -10.36 -15.45 1.36
C TYR A 226 -9.89 -14.90 0.01
N ARG A 227 -9.85 -15.76 -1.01
CA ARG A 227 -9.19 -15.51 -2.29
C ARG A 227 -9.67 -14.24 -2.99
N ALA A 228 -10.97 -13.92 -2.90
CA ALA A 228 -11.48 -12.72 -3.54
C ALA A 228 -11.13 -11.43 -2.77
N ALA A 229 -11.07 -11.48 -1.43
CA ALA A 229 -10.53 -10.36 -0.66
C ALA A 229 -9.05 -10.13 -1.00
N MET A 230 -8.23 -11.19 -0.94
CA MET A 230 -6.78 -11.07 -1.19
C MET A 230 -6.48 -10.62 -2.62
N THR A 231 -7.21 -11.13 -3.60
CA THR A 231 -7.09 -10.70 -5.01
C THR A 231 -7.53 -9.24 -5.19
N GLY A 232 -8.61 -8.82 -4.53
CA GLY A 232 -9.04 -7.42 -4.55
C GLY A 232 -8.01 -6.48 -3.90
N LEU A 233 -7.43 -6.84 -2.75
CA LEU A 233 -6.37 -6.07 -2.11
C LEU A 233 -5.11 -5.97 -2.97
N ALA A 234 -4.63 -7.09 -3.53
CA ALA A 234 -3.45 -7.09 -4.40
C ALA A 234 -3.66 -6.24 -5.67
N LEU A 235 -4.83 -6.34 -6.31
CA LEU A 235 -5.21 -5.47 -7.42
C LEU A 235 -5.27 -4.00 -7.01
N LEU A 236 -5.81 -3.68 -5.83
CA LEU A 236 -5.83 -2.31 -5.33
C LEU A 236 -4.40 -1.77 -5.17
N CYS A 237 -3.42 -2.54 -4.71
CA CYS A 237 -2.01 -2.10 -4.67
C CYS A 237 -1.49 -1.76 -6.07
N TYR A 238 -1.62 -2.68 -7.04
CA TYR A 238 -1.20 -2.42 -8.43
C TYR A 238 -1.83 -1.14 -8.98
N LEU A 239 -3.15 -1.00 -8.89
CA LEU A 239 -3.88 0.18 -9.36
C LEU A 239 -3.49 1.46 -8.61
N GLY A 240 -3.07 1.34 -7.33
CA GLY A 240 -2.59 2.43 -6.48
C GLY A 240 -1.26 3.03 -6.92
N HIS A 241 -0.33 2.20 -7.39
CA HIS A 241 0.91 2.60 -8.07
C HIS A 241 0.70 2.94 -9.56
N CYS A 242 -0.54 2.88 -10.05
CA CYS A 242 -0.94 3.00 -11.45
C CYS A 242 -0.43 1.88 -12.38
N GLU A 243 -0.28 0.68 -11.85
CA GLU A 243 -0.07 -0.53 -12.64
C GLU A 243 -1.42 -1.10 -13.13
N THR A 244 -1.56 -1.25 -14.44
CA THR A 244 -2.80 -1.67 -15.11
C THR A 244 -2.56 -2.87 -16.02
N THR A 245 -3.59 -3.35 -16.73
CA THR A 245 -3.44 -4.41 -17.74
C THR A 245 -2.49 -4.04 -18.89
N LYS A 246 -2.15 -2.75 -19.06
CA LYS A 246 -1.18 -2.26 -20.05
C LYS A 246 0.25 -2.09 -19.51
N SER A 247 0.48 -2.32 -18.21
CA SER A 247 1.82 -2.21 -17.61
C SER A 247 2.81 -3.23 -18.18
N PRO A 248 4.02 -2.82 -18.61
CA PRO A 248 5.02 -3.74 -19.16
C PRO A 248 5.42 -4.89 -18.20
N THR A 249 5.51 -4.60 -16.89
CA THR A 249 5.97 -5.56 -15.88
C THR A 249 4.83 -6.35 -15.23
N TYR A 250 3.66 -5.72 -15.05
CA TYR A 250 2.56 -6.25 -14.23
C TYR A 250 1.25 -6.47 -15.00
N GLY A 251 1.19 -6.16 -16.30
CA GLY A 251 -0.05 -6.20 -17.09
C GLY A 251 -0.73 -7.56 -17.10
N GLU A 252 0.03 -8.63 -17.30
CA GLU A 252 -0.48 -10.02 -17.21
C GLU A 252 -0.97 -10.36 -15.79
N THR A 253 -0.25 -9.91 -14.77
CA THR A 253 -0.58 -10.12 -13.35
C THR A 253 -1.91 -9.45 -12.99
N VAL A 254 -2.09 -8.18 -13.37
CA VAL A 254 -3.34 -7.44 -13.19
C VAL A 254 -4.48 -8.06 -14.00
N ALA A 255 -4.25 -8.41 -15.27
CA ALA A 255 -5.26 -9.03 -16.13
C ALA A 255 -5.78 -10.36 -15.57
N LYS A 256 -4.88 -11.24 -15.10
CA LYS A 256 -5.25 -12.51 -14.46
C LYS A 256 -6.05 -12.31 -13.17
N GLY A 257 -5.68 -11.33 -12.34
CA GLY A 257 -6.41 -11.00 -11.12
C GLY A 257 -7.83 -10.49 -11.40
N LEU A 258 -7.97 -9.59 -12.38
CA LEU A 258 -9.28 -9.07 -12.80
C LEU A 258 -10.16 -10.18 -13.39
N LEU A 259 -9.60 -11.02 -14.28
CA LEU A 259 -10.32 -12.16 -14.85
C LEU A 259 -10.82 -13.11 -13.75
N HIS A 260 -10.01 -13.41 -12.73
CA HIS A 260 -10.43 -14.24 -11.60
C HIS A 260 -11.68 -13.68 -10.88
N LEU A 261 -11.70 -12.39 -10.59
CA LEU A 261 -12.85 -11.74 -9.93
C LEU A 261 -14.08 -11.67 -10.85
N ILE A 262 -13.89 -11.35 -12.14
CA ILE A 262 -14.94 -11.30 -13.16
C ILE A 262 -15.60 -12.67 -13.32
N GLU A 263 -14.82 -13.75 -13.49
CA GLU A 263 -15.35 -15.09 -13.59
C GLU A 263 -16.07 -15.54 -12.32
N THR A 264 -15.52 -15.19 -11.14
CA THR A 264 -16.14 -15.50 -9.84
C THR A 264 -17.50 -14.83 -9.72
N ALA A 265 -17.63 -13.57 -10.13
CA ALA A 265 -18.90 -12.85 -10.17
C ALA A 265 -19.90 -13.51 -11.13
N LYS A 266 -19.48 -13.81 -12.36
CA LYS A 266 -20.35 -14.41 -13.40
C LYS A 266 -20.88 -15.78 -12.99
N ARG A 267 -20.05 -16.62 -12.36
CA ARG A 267 -20.46 -17.93 -11.81
C ARG A 267 -21.46 -17.81 -10.66
N ASN A 268 -21.47 -16.71 -9.91
CA ASN A 268 -22.23 -16.55 -8.66
C ASN A 268 -23.29 -15.40 -8.70
N GLN A 269 -23.73 -15.00 -9.90
CA GLN A 269 -24.78 -13.98 -10.12
C GLN A 269 -24.41 -12.60 -9.52
N GLY A 270 -23.18 -12.15 -9.78
CA GLY A 270 -22.63 -10.88 -9.29
C GLY A 270 -22.03 -10.94 -7.88
N ARG A 271 -22.23 -12.03 -7.12
CA ARG A 271 -21.58 -12.22 -5.81
C ARG A 271 -20.12 -12.63 -6.01
N ILE A 272 -19.21 -12.14 -5.17
CA ILE A 272 -17.76 -12.42 -5.30
C ILE A 272 -17.22 -12.90 -3.95
N GLY A 273 -16.47 -14.01 -3.93
CA GLY A 273 -15.97 -14.65 -2.70
C GLY A 273 -16.67 -15.97 -2.37
N ASN A 274 -16.30 -16.56 -1.23
CA ASN A 274 -16.78 -17.87 -0.79
C ASN A 274 -18.15 -17.78 -0.12
N ILE A 275 -19.23 -17.82 -0.91
CA ILE A 275 -20.62 -17.60 -0.47
C ILE A 275 -21.08 -18.55 0.66
N GLY A 276 -20.44 -19.71 0.84
CA GLY A 276 -20.69 -20.63 1.96
C GLY A 276 -20.15 -20.15 3.32
N ASN A 277 -19.33 -19.11 3.35
CA ASN A 277 -18.70 -18.55 4.55
C ASN A 277 -19.27 -17.14 4.81
N GLN A 278 -19.75 -16.85 6.02
CA GLN A 278 -20.29 -15.53 6.41
C GLN A 278 -19.35 -14.34 6.14
N HIS A 279 -18.04 -14.57 6.05
CA HIS A 279 -17.05 -13.55 5.72
C HIS A 279 -17.07 -13.11 4.24
N TRP A 280 -17.85 -13.77 3.36
CA TRP A 280 -17.98 -13.41 1.93
C TRP A 280 -18.40 -11.95 1.69
N ALA A 281 -19.08 -11.33 2.66
CA ALA A 281 -19.42 -9.91 2.61
C ALA A 281 -18.19 -8.99 2.50
N TYR A 282 -17.08 -9.33 3.17
CA TYR A 282 -15.80 -8.60 3.03
C TYR A 282 -15.17 -8.86 1.67
N GLU A 283 -15.01 -10.14 1.31
CA GLU A 283 -14.44 -10.55 0.02
C GLU A 283 -15.14 -9.85 -1.15
N HIS A 284 -16.47 -9.82 -1.10
CA HIS A 284 -17.29 -9.22 -2.12
C HIS A 284 -17.07 -7.72 -2.22
N ALA A 285 -17.08 -6.99 -1.11
CA ALA A 285 -16.90 -5.54 -1.13
C ALA A 285 -15.48 -5.13 -1.56
N ILE A 286 -14.44 -5.80 -1.05
CA ILE A 286 -13.04 -5.57 -1.41
C ILE A 286 -12.82 -5.84 -2.91
N ALA A 287 -13.30 -6.97 -3.43
CA ALA A 287 -13.24 -7.28 -4.85
C ALA A 287 -14.03 -6.28 -5.71
N THR A 288 -15.21 -5.86 -5.26
CA THR A 288 -16.05 -4.90 -5.99
C THR A 288 -15.40 -3.52 -6.06
N TYR A 289 -14.71 -3.08 -5.00
CA TYR A 289 -13.88 -1.87 -5.02
C TYR A 289 -12.77 -2.00 -6.07
N ALA A 290 -11.97 -3.07 -6.04
CA ALA A 290 -10.90 -3.30 -7.02
C ALA A 290 -11.39 -3.26 -8.48
N LEU A 291 -12.55 -3.88 -8.77
CA LEU A 291 -13.17 -3.84 -10.10
C LEU A 291 -13.63 -2.43 -10.51
N GLY A 292 -14.14 -1.62 -9.57
CA GLY A 292 -14.56 -0.24 -9.84
C GLY A 292 -13.38 0.68 -10.16
N GLU A 293 -12.27 0.53 -9.43
CA GLU A 293 -11.05 1.27 -9.69
C GLU A 293 -10.38 0.83 -11.00
N ALA A 294 -10.34 -0.47 -11.28
CA ALA A 294 -9.88 -0.99 -12.57
C ALA A 294 -10.70 -0.46 -13.75
N LEU A 295 -12.03 -0.34 -13.60
CA LEU A 295 -12.92 0.21 -14.63
C LEU A 295 -12.67 1.69 -14.92
N VAL A 296 -12.36 2.50 -13.89
CA VAL A 296 -11.95 3.90 -14.07
C VAL A 296 -10.66 3.97 -14.89
N MET A 297 -9.66 3.17 -14.53
CA MET A 297 -8.36 3.19 -15.17
C MET A 297 -8.40 2.63 -16.60
N SER A 298 -9.09 1.50 -16.82
CA SER A 298 -9.18 0.90 -18.15
C SER A 298 -9.86 1.83 -19.16
N ARG A 299 -10.96 2.48 -18.77
CA ARG A 299 -11.64 3.48 -19.61
C ARG A 299 -10.75 4.68 -19.93
N ALA A 300 -9.98 5.15 -18.96
CA ALA A 300 -9.06 6.26 -19.15
C ALA A 300 -7.94 5.91 -20.15
N GLU A 301 -7.41 4.68 -20.09
CA GLU A 301 -6.39 4.18 -21.02
C GLU A 301 -6.96 3.74 -22.39
N GLY A 302 -8.28 3.72 -22.58
CA GLY A 302 -8.91 3.07 -23.73
C GLY A 302 -8.60 1.57 -23.78
N ALA A 303 -8.50 0.91 -22.62
CA ALA A 303 -8.40 -0.53 -22.48
C ALA A 303 -9.80 -1.13 -22.29
N GLU A 304 -10.20 -2.02 -23.19
CA GLU A 304 -11.44 -2.79 -23.04
C GLU A 304 -11.15 -4.07 -22.25
N ILE A 305 -11.83 -4.23 -21.12
CA ILE A 305 -11.78 -5.45 -20.30
C ILE A 305 -13.17 -6.08 -20.36
N PRO A 306 -13.35 -7.21 -21.07
CA PRO A 306 -14.66 -7.81 -21.29
C PRO A 306 -15.43 -8.06 -20.00
N ASP A 307 -16.74 -7.79 -20.04
CA ASP A 307 -17.68 -7.92 -18.92
C ASP A 307 -17.40 -7.05 -17.68
N LEU A 308 -16.29 -6.32 -17.57
CA LEU A 308 -15.87 -5.61 -16.34
C LEU A 308 -16.93 -4.64 -15.82
N GLU A 309 -17.49 -3.78 -16.68
CA GLU A 309 -18.51 -2.82 -16.29
C GLU A 309 -19.80 -3.49 -15.82
N GLU A 310 -20.28 -4.49 -16.57
CA GLU A 310 -21.52 -5.19 -16.28
C GLU A 310 -21.40 -6.00 -14.99
N VAL A 311 -20.27 -6.70 -14.80
CA VAL A 311 -19.96 -7.39 -13.55
C VAL A 311 -19.88 -6.42 -12.38
N HIS A 312 -19.23 -5.26 -12.54
CA HIS A 312 -19.13 -4.27 -11.48
C HIS A 312 -20.52 -3.72 -11.11
N LYS A 313 -21.39 -3.41 -12.08
CA LYS A 313 -22.79 -3.02 -11.84
C LYS A 313 -23.57 -4.11 -11.07
N GLN A 314 -23.46 -5.36 -11.50
CA GLN A 314 -24.12 -6.49 -10.83
C GLN A 314 -23.62 -6.67 -9.38
N ALA A 315 -22.32 -6.53 -9.16
CA ALA A 315 -21.70 -6.63 -7.85
C ALA A 315 -22.15 -5.50 -6.91
N ILE A 316 -22.17 -4.25 -7.39
CA ILE A 316 -22.73 -3.12 -6.65
C ILE A 316 -24.22 -3.34 -6.34
N GLN A 317 -25.00 -3.92 -7.26
CA GLN A 317 -26.40 -4.26 -7.00
C GLN A 317 -26.56 -5.36 -5.94
N VAL A 318 -25.59 -6.26 -5.77
CA VAL A 318 -25.56 -7.22 -4.64
C VAL A 318 -25.27 -6.49 -3.33
N ILE A 319 -24.33 -5.53 -3.29
CA ILE A 319 -24.09 -4.68 -2.12
C ILE A 319 -25.35 -3.92 -1.72
N ILE A 320 -25.99 -3.21 -2.65
CA ILE A 320 -27.21 -2.41 -2.39
C ILE A 320 -28.34 -3.31 -1.84
N ARG A 321 -28.56 -4.49 -2.43
CA ARG A 321 -29.57 -5.45 -1.94
C ARG A 321 -29.24 -6.07 -0.58
N GLY A 322 -27.97 -6.08 -0.19
CA GLY A 322 -27.50 -6.56 1.11
C GLY A 322 -27.57 -5.54 2.25
N GLN A 323 -27.96 -4.28 1.98
CA GLN A 323 -28.00 -3.22 2.99
C GLN A 323 -29.18 -3.42 3.96
N ASN A 324 -28.90 -3.34 5.26
CA ASN A 324 -29.91 -3.47 6.30
C ASN A 324 -30.86 -2.25 6.36
N PRO A 325 -32.03 -2.40 7.02
CA PRO A 325 -32.96 -1.28 7.29
C PRO A 325 -32.34 -0.07 7.99
N ASP A 326 -31.26 -0.22 8.75
CA ASP A 326 -30.55 0.87 9.44
C ASP A 326 -29.47 1.57 8.58
N GLY A 327 -29.14 1.04 7.40
CA GLY A 327 -28.14 1.61 6.49
C GLY A 327 -26.76 0.95 6.54
N GLY A 328 -26.52 -0.02 7.43
CA GLY A 328 -25.28 -0.76 7.47
C GLY A 328 -25.37 -2.13 6.80
N TRP A 329 -24.29 -2.90 6.91
CA TRP A 329 -24.24 -4.29 6.44
C TRP A 329 -23.85 -5.23 7.58
N VAL A 330 -24.29 -6.47 7.49
CA VAL A 330 -23.92 -7.56 8.41
C VAL A 330 -23.22 -8.68 7.65
N TYR A 331 -22.51 -9.52 8.39
CA TYR A 331 -21.81 -10.68 7.85
C TYR A 331 -22.80 -11.56 7.05
N GLY A 332 -22.33 -12.02 5.89
CA GLY A 332 -23.09 -12.81 4.92
C GLY A 332 -24.32 -12.13 4.29
N TYR A 333 -24.53 -10.82 4.51
CA TYR A 333 -25.74 -10.07 4.11
C TYR A 333 -27.05 -10.74 4.58
N THR A 334 -27.03 -11.29 5.80
CA THR A 334 -28.17 -12.03 6.37
C THR A 334 -29.40 -11.16 6.68
N GLY A 335 -29.29 -9.83 6.63
CA GLY A 335 -30.34 -8.88 7.02
C GLY A 335 -30.66 -8.86 8.52
N LYS A 336 -29.94 -9.65 9.35
CA LYS A 336 -30.25 -9.86 10.76
C LYS A 336 -29.37 -9.00 11.67
N GLY A 337 -30.02 -8.10 12.42
CA GLY A 337 -29.39 -7.29 13.45
C GLY A 337 -28.90 -5.91 12.99
N SER A 338 -28.21 -5.22 13.90
CA SER A 338 -27.64 -3.89 13.69
C SER A 338 -26.42 -3.96 12.78
N GLY A 339 -26.32 -3.04 11.81
CA GLY A 339 -25.22 -2.96 10.85
C GLY A 339 -23.85 -2.83 11.52
N ASP A 340 -22.89 -3.61 11.04
CA ASP A 340 -21.54 -3.73 11.55
C ASP A 340 -20.60 -2.78 10.81
N LEU A 341 -19.98 -1.85 11.52
CA LEU A 341 -19.16 -0.80 10.93
C LEU A 341 -17.92 -1.36 10.22
N SER A 342 -17.35 -2.47 10.71
CA SER A 342 -16.16 -3.08 10.10
C SER A 342 -16.43 -3.69 8.73
N VAL A 343 -17.62 -4.30 8.56
CA VAL A 343 -18.11 -4.74 7.25
C VAL A 343 -18.41 -3.47 6.44
N THR A 344 -19.34 -2.64 6.94
CA THR A 344 -19.91 -1.45 6.28
C THR A 344 -18.86 -0.52 5.66
N GLY A 345 -17.69 -0.33 6.29
CA GLY A 345 -16.60 0.46 5.73
C GLY A 345 -16.18 0.02 4.34
N TRP A 346 -16.08 -1.28 4.09
CA TRP A 346 -15.73 -1.81 2.76
C TRP A 346 -16.87 -1.65 1.75
N GLN A 347 -18.14 -1.80 2.15
CA GLN A 347 -19.24 -1.50 1.23
C GLN A 347 -19.29 -0.01 0.87
N VAL A 348 -19.00 0.90 1.81
CA VAL A 348 -18.86 2.34 1.50
C VAL A 348 -17.75 2.59 0.47
N GLN A 349 -16.57 1.98 0.64
CA GLN A 349 -15.49 2.08 -0.34
C GLN A 349 -15.91 1.56 -1.74
N ALA A 350 -16.58 0.41 -1.81
CA ALA A 350 -17.08 -0.14 -3.07
C ALA A 350 -18.14 0.75 -3.74
N LEU A 351 -19.11 1.27 -2.97
CA LEU A 351 -20.13 2.20 -3.47
C LEU A 351 -19.49 3.53 -3.94
N LYS A 352 -18.48 4.04 -3.24
CA LYS A 352 -17.71 5.22 -3.63
C LYS A 352 -16.93 4.99 -4.93
N ALA A 353 -16.33 3.81 -5.10
CA ALA A 353 -15.65 3.42 -6.33
C ALA A 353 -16.62 3.35 -7.53
N ALA A 354 -17.85 2.86 -7.33
CA ALA A 354 -18.88 2.86 -8.37
C ALA A 354 -19.32 4.28 -8.77
N ALA A 355 -19.48 5.18 -7.79
CA ALA A 355 -19.75 6.60 -8.05
C ALA A 355 -18.59 7.27 -8.81
N HIS A 356 -17.34 6.97 -8.47
CA HIS A 356 -16.15 7.44 -9.21
C HIS A 356 -16.09 6.86 -10.64
N ALA A 357 -16.46 5.60 -10.80
CA ALA A 357 -16.62 4.95 -12.10
C ALA A 357 -17.84 5.47 -12.89
N ARG A 358 -18.69 6.34 -12.33
CA ARG A 358 -19.90 6.86 -12.97
C ARG A 358 -20.77 5.75 -13.59
N VAL A 359 -20.85 4.59 -12.92
CA VAL A 359 -21.74 3.52 -13.36
C VAL A 359 -23.14 3.78 -12.80
N GLU A 360 -24.13 3.84 -13.69
CA GLU A 360 -25.52 3.97 -13.28
C GLU A 360 -26.01 2.65 -12.67
N VAL A 361 -26.27 2.66 -11.35
CA VAL A 361 -26.83 1.52 -10.61
C VAL A 361 -28.02 1.98 -9.76
N PRO A 362 -29.22 1.39 -9.93
CA PRO A 362 -30.40 1.75 -9.16
C PRO A 362 -30.20 1.65 -7.64
N GLY A 363 -30.44 2.76 -6.96
CA GLY A 363 -30.39 2.87 -5.49
C GLY A 363 -29.01 3.21 -4.90
N LEU A 364 -27.98 3.47 -5.71
CA LEU A 364 -26.63 3.81 -5.24
C LEU A 364 -26.62 5.01 -4.26
N ASP A 365 -27.18 6.15 -4.67
CA ASP A 365 -27.22 7.37 -3.84
C ASP A 365 -28.07 7.18 -2.58
N ALA A 366 -29.18 6.45 -2.69
CA ALA A 366 -30.06 6.15 -1.57
C ALA A 366 -29.35 5.28 -0.52
N ALA A 367 -28.57 4.27 -0.98
CA ALA A 367 -27.78 3.43 -0.10
C ALA A 367 -26.69 4.24 0.60
N MET A 368 -25.90 5.03 -0.13
CA MET A 368 -24.85 5.90 0.45
C MET A 368 -25.42 6.87 1.49
N LYS A 369 -26.49 7.62 1.14
CA LYS A 369 -27.13 8.60 2.04
C LYS A 369 -27.59 7.97 3.35
N LYS A 370 -28.11 6.74 3.29
CA LYS A 370 -28.60 5.99 4.45
C LYS A 370 -27.47 5.58 5.40
N THR A 371 -26.32 5.19 4.86
CA THR A 371 -25.14 4.78 5.65
C THR A 371 -24.60 5.89 6.55
N ARG A 372 -24.68 7.17 6.14
CA ARG A 372 -24.18 8.30 6.95
C ARG A 372 -24.78 8.34 8.36
N ALA A 373 -26.11 8.15 8.46
CA ALA A 373 -26.81 8.17 9.75
C ALA A 373 -26.39 7.00 10.66
N LEU A 374 -26.16 5.81 10.08
CA LEU A 374 -25.63 4.66 10.81
C LEU A 374 -24.25 4.97 11.41
N ILE A 375 -23.31 5.47 10.59
CA ILE A 375 -21.93 5.72 11.01
C ILE A 375 -21.88 6.76 12.13
N ALA A 376 -22.59 7.89 11.99
CA ALA A 376 -22.69 8.90 13.05
C ALA A 376 -23.24 8.29 14.36
N GLY A 377 -24.25 7.41 14.28
CA GLY A 377 -24.81 6.68 15.42
C GLY A 377 -23.88 5.64 16.07
N ARG A 378 -22.69 5.38 15.51
CA ARG A 378 -21.66 4.52 16.11
C ARG A 378 -20.63 5.28 16.95
N GLN A 379 -20.60 6.62 16.92
CA GLN A 379 -19.60 7.37 17.69
C GLN A 379 -19.92 7.37 19.20
N GLY A 380 -19.01 6.82 20.00
CA GLY A 380 -19.08 6.82 21.46
C GLY A 380 -18.89 8.20 22.10
N PRO A 381 -19.08 8.30 23.42
CA PRO A 381 -18.90 9.55 24.17
C PRO A 381 -17.46 10.08 24.13
N LEU A 382 -16.44 9.21 24.10
CA LEU A 382 -15.04 9.64 24.08
C LEU A 382 -14.56 10.08 22.69
N GLY A 383 -15.31 9.75 21.64
CA GLY A 383 -15.06 10.15 20.25
C GLY A 383 -14.67 9.00 19.31
N GLY A 384 -14.41 7.81 19.84
CA GLY A 384 -14.17 6.62 19.03
C GLY A 384 -15.45 6.11 18.37
N PHE A 385 -15.32 5.18 17.42
CA PHE A 385 -16.48 4.57 16.76
C PHE A 385 -16.61 3.09 17.13
N GLY A 386 -17.83 2.56 17.04
CA GLY A 386 -18.17 1.20 17.44
C GLY A 386 -18.57 0.25 16.32
N TYR A 387 -18.57 -1.06 16.60
CA TYR A 387 -18.97 -2.08 15.63
C TYR A 387 -20.47 -1.97 15.31
N ARG A 388 -21.35 -2.23 16.28
CA ARG A 388 -22.82 -2.35 16.08
C ARG A 388 -23.65 -1.47 17.01
N ARG A 389 -22.97 -0.74 17.90
CA ARG A 389 -23.54 0.09 18.96
C ARG A 389 -22.73 1.39 19.06
N THR A 390 -23.23 2.33 19.83
CA THR A 390 -22.52 3.53 20.27
C THR A 390 -21.47 3.13 21.31
N GLU A 391 -20.21 3.04 20.91
CA GLU A 391 -19.08 2.65 21.76
C GLU A 391 -17.78 3.24 21.18
N ASP A 392 -16.74 3.36 22.00
CA ASP A 392 -15.43 3.87 21.57
C ASP A 392 -14.46 2.68 21.32
N LYS A 393 -14.12 2.39 20.05
CA LYS A 393 -13.11 1.37 19.67
C LYS A 393 -12.04 1.97 18.76
N PRO A 394 -10.74 1.93 19.12
CA PRO A 394 -9.68 2.44 18.26
C PRO A 394 -9.67 1.78 16.87
N SER A 395 -9.98 0.48 16.83
CA SER A 395 -10.00 -0.31 15.59
C SER A 395 -11.08 0.07 14.58
N LEU A 396 -12.10 0.84 14.99
CA LEU A 396 -13.18 1.31 14.12
C LEU A 396 -13.15 2.81 13.89
N THR A 397 -12.39 3.58 14.69
CA THR A 397 -12.39 5.04 14.61
C THR A 397 -12.02 5.54 13.22
N GLY A 398 -10.98 4.98 12.59
CA GLY A 398 -10.64 5.30 11.19
C GLY A 398 -11.75 4.97 10.19
N VAL A 399 -12.47 3.87 10.40
CA VAL A 399 -13.60 3.45 9.54
C VAL A 399 -14.75 4.45 9.63
N GLY A 400 -15.03 4.92 10.85
CA GLY A 400 -16.05 5.95 11.10
C GLY A 400 -15.72 7.27 10.41
N ILE A 401 -14.50 7.79 10.64
CA ILE A 401 -14.04 9.06 10.05
C ILE A 401 -14.02 8.96 8.51
N LEU A 402 -13.36 7.95 7.95
CA LEU A 402 -13.24 7.78 6.50
C LEU A 402 -14.61 7.59 5.84
N GLY A 403 -15.51 6.84 6.48
CA GLY A 403 -16.86 6.63 6.01
C GLY A 403 -17.68 7.93 5.94
N LEU A 404 -17.58 8.79 6.96
CA LEU A 404 -18.23 10.11 6.94
C LEU A 404 -17.66 11.00 5.81
N GLN A 405 -16.32 11.09 5.71
CA GLN A 405 -15.63 11.82 4.63
C GLN A 405 -16.07 11.36 3.23
N MET A 406 -16.08 10.04 2.98
CA MET A 406 -16.48 9.47 1.68
C MET A 406 -17.93 9.77 1.32
N LEU A 407 -18.81 9.89 2.32
CA LEU A 407 -20.24 10.19 2.18
C LEU A 407 -20.55 11.69 2.10
N GLY A 408 -19.54 12.54 1.92
CA GLY A 408 -19.70 13.97 1.65
C GLY A 408 -19.92 14.84 2.89
N ASP A 409 -19.71 14.29 4.08
CA ASP A 409 -19.74 15.05 5.33
C ASP A 409 -18.47 14.76 6.13
N PRO A 410 -17.43 15.60 6.03
CA PRO A 410 -16.21 15.40 6.78
C PRO A 410 -16.39 15.61 8.29
N GLY A 411 -17.59 15.96 8.78
CA GLY A 411 -17.96 15.91 10.20
C GLY A 411 -16.99 16.67 11.09
N LYS A 412 -16.96 18.01 11.02
CA LYS A 412 -15.97 18.82 11.77
C LYS A 412 -15.95 18.52 13.28
N GLY A 413 -17.08 18.10 13.86
CA GLY A 413 -17.15 17.64 15.24
C GLY A 413 -16.79 16.16 15.39
N GLU A 414 -17.42 15.29 14.61
CA GLU A 414 -17.28 13.84 14.67
C GLU A 414 -15.86 13.37 14.34
N SER A 415 -15.29 13.85 13.23
CA SER A 415 -13.95 13.49 12.78
C SER A 415 -12.87 13.99 13.74
N GLN A 416 -12.97 15.24 14.20
CA GLN A 416 -12.01 15.78 15.18
C GLN A 416 -12.04 14.97 16.48
N ARG A 417 -13.23 14.68 17.02
CA ARG A 417 -13.38 13.80 18.20
C ARG A 417 -12.79 12.40 17.96
N GLY A 418 -12.91 11.87 16.75
CA GLY A 418 -12.29 10.61 16.33
C GLY A 418 -10.77 10.65 16.35
N PHE A 419 -10.15 11.67 15.73
CA PHE A 419 -8.70 11.86 15.78
C PHE A 419 -8.19 12.07 17.20
N ASP A 420 -8.86 12.94 17.98
CA ASP A 420 -8.53 13.21 19.38
C ASP A 420 -8.66 11.98 20.27
N TYR A 421 -9.56 11.05 19.94
CA TYR A 421 -9.69 9.76 20.62
C TYR A 421 -8.58 8.79 20.22
N PHE A 422 -8.33 8.63 18.91
CA PHE A 422 -7.39 7.64 18.40
C PHE A 422 -5.94 7.98 18.76
N PHE A 423 -5.51 9.24 18.58
CA PHE A 423 -4.13 9.65 18.84
C PHE A 423 -3.73 9.63 20.33
N LYS A 424 -4.70 9.60 21.27
CA LYS A 424 -4.44 9.31 22.69
C LYS A 424 -3.96 7.88 22.96
N GLY A 425 -4.18 6.96 22.01
CA GLY A 425 -3.75 5.56 22.12
C GLY A 425 -2.26 5.32 21.78
N GLY A 426 -1.52 6.37 21.39
CA GLY A 426 -0.09 6.27 21.10
C GLY A 426 0.79 6.05 22.35
N PRO A 427 2.09 5.73 22.18
CA PRO A 427 2.80 5.63 20.91
C PRO A 427 2.37 4.41 20.10
N PHE A 428 2.35 4.57 18.77
CA PHE A 428 2.03 3.50 17.83
C PHE A 428 3.32 2.77 17.47
N SER A 429 3.32 1.43 17.48
CA SER A 429 4.44 0.64 16.97
C SER A 429 3.97 -0.65 16.31
N TYR A 430 4.63 -1.03 15.23
CA TYR A 430 4.32 -2.20 14.41
C TYR A 430 4.40 -3.52 15.20
N ASN A 431 5.35 -3.58 16.13
CA ASN A 431 5.69 -4.80 16.86
C ASN A 431 5.08 -4.87 18.28
N THR A 432 4.11 -4.01 18.63
CA THR A 432 3.36 -4.09 19.89
C THR A 432 2.01 -4.78 19.68
N GLU A 433 1.49 -5.47 20.71
CA GLU A 433 0.19 -6.20 20.64
C GLU A 433 -1.02 -5.29 20.31
N SER A 434 -0.85 -3.97 20.44
CA SER A 434 -1.82 -2.94 20.04
C SER A 434 -1.77 -2.56 18.56
N CYS A 435 -0.83 -3.10 17.77
CA CYS A 435 -0.79 -2.88 16.33
C CYS A 435 -1.98 -3.58 15.66
N ASP A 436 -2.79 -2.80 14.94
CA ASP A 436 -3.95 -3.25 14.20
C ASP A 436 -3.88 -2.61 12.80
N LEU A 437 -3.35 -3.36 11.83
CA LEU A 437 -3.14 -2.85 10.47
C LEU A 437 -4.46 -2.52 9.77
N TYR A 438 -5.57 -3.16 10.15
CA TYR A 438 -6.90 -2.75 9.69
C TYR A 438 -7.25 -1.34 10.18
N ALA A 439 -7.06 -1.09 11.48
CA ALA A 439 -7.29 0.22 12.08
C ALA A 439 -6.38 1.30 11.46
N TRP A 440 -5.10 0.96 11.27
CA TRP A 440 -4.10 1.86 10.70
C TRP A 440 -4.42 2.17 9.24
N TYR A 441 -4.80 1.18 8.42
CA TYR A 441 -5.17 1.39 7.01
C TYR A 441 -6.33 2.38 6.84
N TYR A 442 -7.36 2.28 7.67
CA TYR A 442 -8.46 3.24 7.66
C TYR A 442 -8.06 4.61 8.24
N MET A 443 -7.25 4.64 9.31
CA MET A 443 -6.76 5.89 9.90
C MET A 443 -5.83 6.66 8.95
N THR A 444 -4.95 5.98 8.22
CA THR A 444 -4.04 6.57 7.22
C THR A 444 -4.82 7.34 6.17
N GLN A 445 -5.86 6.73 5.61
CA GLN A 445 -6.72 7.38 4.63
C GLN A 445 -7.54 8.52 5.25
N ALA A 446 -8.09 8.32 6.45
CA ALA A 446 -8.86 9.34 7.16
C ALA A 446 -8.03 10.59 7.46
N ALA A 447 -6.82 10.40 8.00
CA ALA A 447 -5.88 11.46 8.35
C ALA A 447 -5.37 12.18 7.09
N PHE A 448 -4.98 11.43 6.04
CA PHE A 448 -4.54 12.00 4.77
C PHE A 448 -5.63 12.86 4.12
N ASN A 449 -6.86 12.34 4.05
CA ASN A 449 -8.01 13.10 3.53
C ASN A 449 -8.30 14.35 4.36
N GLN A 450 -8.09 14.30 5.68
CA GLN A 450 -8.26 15.46 6.57
C GLN A 450 -7.17 16.51 6.37
N GLY A 451 -5.99 16.11 5.94
CA GLY A 451 -4.83 16.98 5.77
C GLY A 451 -4.25 17.49 7.09
N ASP A 452 -3.46 18.56 6.98
CA ASP A 452 -3.00 19.43 8.05
C ASP A 452 -2.48 18.66 9.29
N LYS A 453 -2.81 19.13 10.50
CA LYS A 453 -2.34 18.56 11.77
C LYS A 453 -2.69 17.07 11.95
N PRO A 454 -3.90 16.56 11.63
CA PRO A 454 -4.19 15.13 11.70
C PRO A 454 -3.28 14.29 10.79
N TRP A 455 -3.01 14.74 9.56
CA TRP A 455 -2.08 14.05 8.67
C TRP A 455 -0.64 14.11 9.20
N GLU A 456 -0.15 15.29 9.61
CA GLU A 456 1.20 15.47 10.15
C GLU A 456 1.44 14.60 11.39
N THR A 457 0.46 14.55 12.31
CA THR A 457 0.51 13.73 13.53
C THR A 457 0.58 12.24 13.20
N TRP A 458 -0.24 11.78 12.26
CA TRP A 458 -0.29 10.36 11.91
C TRP A 458 0.90 9.91 11.06
N ASN A 459 1.28 10.69 10.04
CA ASN A 459 2.41 10.41 9.16
C ASN A 459 3.72 10.23 9.95
N ALA A 460 3.96 11.12 10.93
CA ALA A 460 5.11 11.02 11.82
C ALA A 460 5.12 9.76 12.71
N ALA A 461 3.97 9.11 12.93
CA ALA A 461 3.83 7.91 13.75
C ALA A 461 3.86 6.61 12.94
N PHE A 462 3.19 6.54 11.79
CA PHE A 462 3.00 5.27 11.06
C PHE A 462 4.11 4.99 10.04
N ARG A 463 4.68 6.01 9.38
CA ARG A 463 5.57 5.83 8.22
C ARG A 463 6.79 4.98 8.56
N GLU A 464 7.53 5.37 9.59
CA GLU A 464 8.73 4.65 10.02
C GLU A 464 8.40 3.24 10.53
N GLU A 465 7.31 3.07 11.27
CA GLU A 465 6.90 1.77 11.79
C GLU A 465 6.51 0.78 10.67
N ILE A 466 5.86 1.26 9.59
CA ILE A 466 5.59 0.44 8.41
C ILE A 466 6.88 0.14 7.63
N LEU A 467 7.77 1.11 7.45
CA LEU A 467 9.06 0.86 6.77
C LEU A 467 9.94 -0.14 7.54
N LEU A 468 10.00 -0.02 8.88
CA LEU A 468 10.72 -0.94 9.76
C LEU A 468 10.11 -2.35 9.81
N GLY A 469 8.81 -2.47 9.53
CA GLY A 469 8.10 -3.75 9.44
C GLY A 469 8.33 -4.53 8.15
N GLN A 470 8.94 -3.93 7.12
CA GLN A 470 9.14 -4.57 5.81
C GLN A 470 10.32 -5.57 5.84
N ASP A 471 10.06 -6.79 5.39
CA ASP A 471 11.08 -7.81 5.16
C ASP A 471 11.83 -7.57 3.84
N ARG A 472 13.03 -8.16 3.72
CA ARG A 472 13.94 -7.91 2.57
C ARG A 472 13.37 -8.33 1.22
N ASP A 473 12.40 -9.24 1.20
CA ASP A 473 11.76 -9.74 -0.02
C ASP A 473 10.60 -8.85 -0.52
N GLY A 474 10.22 -7.81 0.24
CA GLY A 474 9.09 -6.93 -0.09
C GLY A 474 7.78 -7.27 0.62
N SER A 475 7.74 -8.38 1.37
CA SER A 475 6.65 -8.68 2.31
C SER A 475 6.77 -7.88 3.61
N TRP A 476 5.79 -8.03 4.49
CA TRP A 476 5.86 -7.51 5.85
C TRP A 476 5.95 -8.64 6.88
N ALA A 477 6.78 -8.44 7.91
CA ALA A 477 6.86 -9.34 9.05
C ALA A 477 5.52 -9.36 9.82
N PRO A 478 5.19 -10.43 10.58
CA PRO A 478 4.00 -10.46 11.41
C PRO A 478 3.95 -9.29 12.41
N GLU A 479 2.90 -8.48 12.30
CA GLU A 479 2.59 -7.36 13.18
C GLU A 479 2.13 -7.85 14.57
N GLY A 480 1.91 -6.91 15.50
CA GLY A 480 1.19 -7.25 16.74
C GLY A 480 2.01 -8.12 17.71
N SER A 481 3.34 -7.99 17.70
CA SER A 481 4.27 -8.95 18.33
C SER A 481 4.14 -10.39 17.79
N GLY A 482 3.62 -10.56 16.56
CA GLY A 482 3.30 -11.86 15.96
C GLY A 482 2.03 -12.52 16.51
N LYS A 483 1.16 -11.77 17.22
CA LYS A 483 -0.10 -12.26 17.79
C LYS A 483 -1.35 -11.88 16.99
N SER A 484 -1.20 -11.14 15.89
CA SER A 484 -2.32 -10.83 15.00
C SER A 484 -2.86 -12.11 14.34
N GLU A 485 -4.18 -12.32 14.45
CA GLU A 485 -4.90 -13.40 13.75
C GLU A 485 -5.66 -12.89 12.50
N GLN A 486 -5.42 -11.64 12.07
CA GLN A 486 -6.13 -11.03 10.95
C GLN A 486 -5.90 -11.81 9.65
N ALA A 487 -6.98 -12.01 8.88
CA ALA A 487 -7.03 -12.82 7.66
C ALA A 487 -6.55 -14.30 7.77
N ARG A 488 -6.31 -14.84 8.97
CA ARG A 488 -6.01 -16.27 9.22
C ARG A 488 -4.86 -16.80 8.32
N GLY A 489 -5.17 -17.78 7.46
CA GLY A 489 -4.22 -18.40 6.52
C GLY A 489 -3.71 -17.47 5.41
N ASP A 490 -4.26 -16.25 5.31
CA ASP A 490 -3.90 -15.24 4.33
C ASP A 490 -3.21 -14.01 4.95
N SER A 491 -2.86 -14.08 6.24
CA SER A 491 -2.25 -12.98 7.01
C SER A 491 -1.03 -12.32 6.33
N GLU A 492 -0.18 -13.09 5.65
CA GLU A 492 1.00 -12.59 4.93
C GLU A 492 0.66 -11.70 3.72
N ILE A 493 -0.29 -12.12 2.90
CA ILE A 493 -0.79 -11.31 1.76
C ILE A 493 -1.53 -10.09 2.30
N TYR A 494 -2.42 -10.30 3.28
CA TYR A 494 -3.25 -9.26 3.86
C TYR A 494 -2.43 -8.11 4.47
N ARG A 495 -1.47 -8.41 5.35
CA ARG A 495 -0.64 -7.37 5.98
C ARG A 495 0.25 -6.65 4.96
N SER A 496 0.83 -7.39 4.01
CA SER A 496 1.66 -6.79 2.96
C SER A 496 0.85 -5.85 2.07
N CYS A 497 -0.38 -6.23 1.69
CA CYS A 497 -1.29 -5.34 0.96
C CYS A 497 -1.69 -4.11 1.79
N LEU A 498 -2.10 -4.27 3.06
CA LEU A 498 -2.49 -3.11 3.88
C LEU A 498 -1.32 -2.13 4.11
N SER A 499 -0.11 -2.64 4.38
CA SER A 499 1.10 -1.82 4.47
C SER A 499 1.36 -1.05 3.18
N THR A 500 1.33 -1.73 2.03
CA THR A 500 1.53 -1.11 0.72
C THR A 500 0.46 -0.07 0.40
N LEU A 501 -0.82 -0.35 0.64
CA LEU A 501 -1.92 0.62 0.45
C LEU A 501 -1.79 1.85 1.36
N MET A 502 -1.20 1.72 2.56
CA MET A 502 -0.88 2.85 3.42
C MET A 502 0.31 3.67 2.89
N LEU A 503 1.32 3.03 2.31
CA LEU A 503 2.46 3.69 1.69
C LEU A 503 2.14 4.32 0.33
N GLU A 504 1.08 3.91 -0.35
CA GLU A 504 0.60 4.55 -1.58
C GLU A 504 -0.17 5.85 -1.32
N VAL A 505 -0.61 6.11 -0.08
CA VAL A 505 -1.54 7.20 0.24
C VAL A 505 -1.04 8.57 -0.25
N TYR A 506 0.28 8.80 -0.21
CA TYR A 506 0.93 10.07 -0.57
C TYR A 506 0.71 10.51 -2.04
N TYR A 507 0.32 9.59 -2.92
CA TYR A 507 0.07 9.86 -4.35
C TYR A 507 -1.21 9.22 -4.90
N ARG A 508 -1.80 8.26 -4.18
CA ARG A 508 -3.03 7.57 -4.57
C ARG A 508 -4.25 8.49 -4.54
N TYR A 509 -4.26 9.46 -3.63
CA TYR A 509 -5.35 10.39 -3.40
C TYR A 509 -4.85 11.84 -3.42
N LEU A 510 -5.74 12.78 -3.74
CA LEU A 510 -5.47 14.21 -3.54
C LEU A 510 -5.92 14.60 -2.12
N PRO A 511 -5.07 15.26 -1.31
CA PRO A 511 -5.45 15.71 0.03
C PRO A 511 -6.53 16.80 -0.06
N ALA A 512 -7.56 16.74 0.78
CA ALA A 512 -8.73 17.60 0.63
C ALA A 512 -8.46 19.10 0.93
N THR A 513 -7.34 19.42 1.58
CA THR A 513 -6.95 20.81 1.90
C THR A 513 -6.07 21.47 0.85
N GLY A 514 -5.65 20.75 -0.20
CA GLY A 514 -4.98 21.32 -1.37
C GLY A 514 -3.79 22.22 -1.02
N ARG A 515 -2.70 21.62 -0.50
CA ARG A 515 -1.47 22.34 -0.13
C ARG A 515 -0.84 23.03 -1.35
N ILE A 516 -1.25 24.28 -1.59
CA ILE A 516 -0.53 25.24 -2.43
C ILE A 516 0.50 25.91 -1.52
N ASN A 517 1.76 25.50 -1.65
CA ASN A 517 2.92 26.21 -1.09
C ASN A 517 3.51 27.13 -2.18
#